data_AF-A0A429Z692-F1
#
_entry.id   AF-A0A429Z692-F1
#
_cell.length_a   1.000
_cell.length_b   1.000
_cell.length_c   1.000
_cell.angle_alpha   90.00
_cell.angle_beta   90.00
_cell.angle_gamma   90.00
#
_symmetry.space_group_name_H-M   'P 1'
#
loop_
_entity.id
_entity.type
_entity.pdbx_description
1 polymer ?
#
loop_
_entity_poly.entity_id
_entity_poly.type
_entity_poly.pdbx_seq_one_letter_code
_entity_poly.pdbx_strand_id
1 'polypeptide(L)'
;MKNLNRFLNFDTESFFEDKSLAFIADKGIDEKIGLHKVELIIMEDNTDYSEVGLNEESINQYEKFICKLIQPPVDFKRNNSIKIVNISKATVWGDYSTGLSVTAEKIEKVIKLSK
;
A
#
# COMPACT_ATOMS: atom_id res chain seq x y z
N MET A 1 9.28 4.42 2.31
CA MET A 1 8.29 4.64 3.39
C MET A 1 9.00 5.01 4.69
N LYS A 2 8.45 5.92 5.48
CA LYS A 2 9.02 6.36 6.76
C LYS A 2 8.24 5.75 7.95
N ASN A 3 8.93 5.43 9.04
CA ASN A 3 8.38 5.04 10.35
C ASN A 3 7.63 3.69 10.46
N LEU A 4 7.82 2.76 9.52
CA LEU A 4 7.22 1.42 9.56
C LEU A 4 7.63 0.57 10.78
N ASN A 5 8.80 0.87 11.35
CA ASN A 5 9.41 0.28 12.53
C ASN A 5 8.69 0.57 13.86
N ARG A 6 7.67 1.46 13.87
CA ARG A 6 6.85 1.73 15.06
C ARG A 6 5.66 0.79 15.21
N PHE A 7 5.39 -0.04 14.21
CA PHE A 7 4.38 -1.06 14.29
C PHE A 7 5.03 -2.43 14.59
N LEU A 8 5.26 -2.73 15.87
CA LEU A 8 5.67 -4.09 16.33
C LEU A 8 4.71 -5.17 15.82
N ASN A 9 3.44 -4.80 15.59
CA ASN A 9 2.49 -5.44 14.70
C ASN A 9 2.03 -4.38 13.69
N PHE A 10 2.43 -4.48 12.42
CA PHE A 10 2.00 -3.55 11.37
C PHE A 10 0.48 -3.55 11.24
N ASP A 11 -0.15 -2.52 11.82
CA ASP A 11 -1.58 -2.29 11.71
C ASP A 11 -1.87 -1.72 10.32
N THR A 12 -2.21 -2.63 9.42
CA THR A 12 -2.50 -2.32 8.04
C THR A 12 -3.78 -1.49 7.89
N GLU A 13 -4.73 -1.63 8.81
CA GLU A 13 -6.02 -0.94 8.71
C GLU A 13 -5.81 0.55 9.01
N SER A 14 -5.25 0.85 10.19
CA SER A 14 -4.90 2.22 10.59
C SER A 14 -3.87 2.87 9.65
N PHE A 15 -2.97 2.09 9.04
CA PHE A 15 -2.00 2.66 8.09
C PHE A 15 -2.67 3.15 6.80
N PHE A 16 -3.62 2.39 6.25
CA PHE A 16 -4.23 2.70 4.95
C PHE A 16 -5.53 3.51 5.02
N GLU A 17 -6.14 3.70 6.20
CA GLU A 17 -7.44 4.38 6.35
C GLU A 17 -7.44 5.82 5.78
N ASP A 18 -6.37 6.58 6.05
CA ASP A 18 -6.23 7.98 5.62
C ASP A 18 -5.41 8.15 4.34
N LYS A 19 -5.18 7.04 3.61
CA LYS A 19 -4.35 7.03 2.40
C LYS A 19 -5.17 6.71 1.17
N SER A 20 -4.99 7.49 0.12
CA SER A 20 -5.48 7.13 -1.20
C SER A 20 -4.41 6.40 -1.99
N LEU A 21 -4.78 5.31 -2.65
CA LEU A 21 -3.85 4.46 -3.37
C LEU A 21 -4.14 4.47 -4.88
N ALA A 22 -3.10 4.30 -5.68
CA ALA A 22 -3.24 4.09 -7.11
C ALA A 22 -2.41 2.92 -7.62
N PHE A 23 -2.94 2.24 -8.63
CA PHE A 23 -2.24 1.19 -9.35
C PHE A 23 -1.14 1.78 -10.23
N ILE A 24 0.08 1.26 -10.14
CA ILE A 24 1.20 1.68 -10.99
C ILE A 24 1.48 0.67 -12.10
N ALA A 25 1.69 -0.59 -11.73
CA ALA A 25 2.08 -1.63 -12.69
C ALA A 25 1.75 -3.03 -12.19
N ASP A 26 1.40 -3.91 -13.12
CA ASP A 26 1.45 -5.35 -12.94
C ASP A 26 2.92 -5.79 -13.06
N LYS A 27 3.42 -6.54 -12.07
CA LYS A 27 4.78 -7.07 -12.03
C LYS A 27 4.83 -8.57 -12.28
N GLY A 28 3.71 -9.19 -12.69
CA GLY A 28 3.60 -10.61 -12.98
C GLY A 28 3.35 -11.45 -11.73
N ILE A 29 3.74 -12.72 -11.76
CA ILE A 29 3.56 -13.67 -10.65
C ILE A 29 4.86 -13.78 -9.85
N ASP A 30 4.76 -13.77 -8.52
CA ASP A 30 5.85 -14.18 -7.65
C ASP A 30 5.93 -15.71 -7.61
N GLU A 31 6.82 -16.28 -8.42
CA GLU A 31 6.95 -17.73 -8.64
C GLU A 31 7.17 -18.53 -7.36
N LYS A 32 7.74 -17.92 -6.31
CA LYS A 32 8.03 -18.62 -5.05
C LYS A 32 6.78 -18.91 -4.23
N ILE A 33 5.75 -18.08 -4.39
CA ILE A 33 4.54 -18.12 -3.56
C ILE A 33 3.26 -18.22 -4.39
N GLY A 34 3.35 -18.15 -5.71
CA GLY A 34 2.21 -18.27 -6.63
C GLY A 34 1.20 -17.12 -6.57
N LEU A 35 1.62 -15.93 -6.12
CA LEU A 35 0.73 -14.76 -5.98
C LEU A 35 1.01 -13.71 -7.04
N HIS A 36 -0.03 -12.98 -7.47
CA HIS A 36 0.10 -11.88 -8.42
C HIS A 36 0.73 -10.66 -7.75
N LYS A 37 1.77 -10.10 -8.36
CA LYS A 37 2.53 -8.99 -7.80
C LYS A 37 2.18 -7.71 -8.54
N VAL A 38 1.74 -6.70 -7.80
CA VAL A 38 1.47 -5.36 -8.31
C VAL A 38 2.31 -4.33 -7.57
N GLU A 39 2.62 -3.24 -8.25
CA GLU A 39 3.20 -2.04 -7.66
C GLU A 39 2.10 -1.00 -7.48
N LEU A 40 2.00 -0.48 -6.26
CA LEU A 40 1.04 0.54 -5.86
C LEU A 40 1.80 1.79 -5.41
N ILE A 41 1.13 2.93 -5.42
CA ILE A 41 1.64 4.19 -4.90
C ILE A 41 0.62 4.80 -3.94
N ILE A 42 1.11 5.46 -2.90
CA ILE A 42 0.31 6.32 -2.04
C ILE A 42 0.18 7.69 -2.73
N MET A 43 -1.04 8.08 -3.08
CA MET A 43 -1.34 9.34 -3.77
C MET A 43 -1.57 10.49 -2.81
N GLU A 44 -2.24 10.24 -1.69
CA GLU A 44 -2.46 11.17 -0.60
C GLU A 44 -2.21 10.42 0.70
N ASP A 45 -1.59 11.10 1.67
CA ASP A 45 -1.39 10.60 3.03
C ASP A 45 -1.82 11.69 4.00
N ASN A 46 -3.02 11.54 4.57
CA ASN A 46 -3.59 12.51 5.51
C ASN A 46 -3.39 12.09 6.96
N THR A 47 -2.55 11.10 7.23
CA THR A 47 -2.28 10.64 8.60
C THR A 47 -1.62 11.77 9.40
N ASP A 48 -2.19 12.04 10.57
CA ASP A 48 -1.61 12.99 11.53
C ASP A 48 -0.41 12.33 12.24
N TYR A 49 0.79 12.80 11.93
CA TYR A 49 2.03 12.34 12.58
C TYR A 49 2.46 13.26 13.74
N SER A 50 1.65 14.24 14.15
CA SER A 50 1.98 15.23 15.17
C SER A 50 2.18 14.64 16.56
N GLU A 51 1.44 13.56 16.90
CA GLU A 51 1.57 12.86 18.19
C GLU A 51 2.96 12.27 18.42
N VAL A 52 3.76 12.13 17.36
CA VAL A 52 5.04 11.42 17.39
C VAL A 52 6.27 12.34 17.30
N GLY A 53 6.06 13.66 17.48
CA GLY A 53 7.14 14.66 17.53
C GLY A 53 7.92 14.79 16.21
N LEU A 54 7.31 14.37 15.10
CA LEU A 54 7.90 14.42 13.77
C LEU A 54 7.38 15.64 13.03
N ASN A 55 8.29 16.33 12.35
CA ASN A 55 7.94 17.45 11.47
C ASN A 55 7.07 16.94 10.32
N GLU A 56 6.18 17.81 9.80
CA GLU A 56 5.24 17.58 8.68
C GLU A 56 5.86 16.94 7.41
N GLU A 57 7.19 16.96 7.28
CA GLU A 57 7.97 16.33 6.20
C GLU A 57 7.98 14.78 6.20
N SER A 58 7.21 14.15 7.10
CA SER A 58 7.19 12.70 7.32
C SER A 58 6.04 11.95 6.65
N ILE A 59 5.46 12.52 5.59
CA ILE A 59 4.37 11.90 4.80
C ILE A 59 4.87 10.75 3.92
N ASN A 60 4.07 9.69 3.79
CA ASN A 60 4.34 8.58 2.86
C ASN A 60 3.77 8.85 1.46
N GLN A 61 3.36 10.09 1.16
CA GLN A 61 2.89 10.46 -0.16
C GLN A 61 3.97 10.18 -1.23
N TYR A 62 3.55 9.63 -2.37
CA TYR A 62 4.39 9.20 -3.49
C TYR A 62 5.31 8.01 -3.22
N GLU A 63 5.27 7.43 -2.02
CA GLU A 63 5.95 6.18 -1.73
C GLU A 63 5.27 5.02 -2.47
N LYS A 64 6.10 4.16 -3.05
CA LYS A 64 5.65 2.96 -3.76
C LYS A 64 5.89 1.72 -2.92
N PHE A 65 5.04 0.74 -3.11
CA PHE A 65 5.18 -0.55 -2.45
C PHE A 65 4.62 -1.68 -3.29
N ILE A 66 5.00 -2.89 -2.90
CA ILE A 66 4.53 -4.11 -3.55
C ILE A 66 3.31 -4.64 -2.82
N CYS A 67 2.28 -4.98 -3.58
CA CYS A 67 1.16 -5.76 -3.09
C CYS A 67 1.10 -7.11 -3.83
N LYS A 68 0.93 -8.19 -3.08
CA LYS A 68 0.82 -9.56 -3.55
C LYS A 68 -0.64 -10.00 -3.40
N LEU A 69 -1.27 -10.41 -4.48
CA LEU A 69 -2.68 -10.68 -4.58
C LEU A 69 -2.94 -12.16 -4.83
N ILE A 70 -3.94 -12.70 -4.15
CA ILE A 70 -4.44 -14.05 -4.41
C ILE A 70 -5.17 -14.10 -5.76
N GLN A 71 -5.94 -13.05 -6.07
CA GLN A 71 -6.66 -12.92 -7.33
C GLN A 71 -5.86 -12.07 -8.34
N PRO A 72 -6.02 -12.34 -9.65
CA PRO A 72 -5.35 -11.57 -10.69
C PRO A 72 -5.84 -10.10 -10.73
N PRO A 73 -4.96 -9.11 -10.99
CA PRO A 73 -5.34 -7.71 -11.17
C PRO A 73 -5.92 -7.49 -12.58
N VAL A 74 -7.20 -7.80 -12.78
CA VAL A 74 -7.86 -7.69 -14.09
C VAL A 74 -8.30 -6.25 -14.38
N ASP A 75 -8.05 -5.79 -15.62
CA ASP A 75 -8.49 -4.50 -16.17
C ASP A 75 -7.99 -3.24 -15.43
N PHE A 76 -6.85 -3.30 -14.75
CA PHE A 76 -6.25 -2.11 -14.12
C PHE A 76 -5.32 -1.36 -15.10
N LYS A 77 -5.54 -0.05 -15.20
CA LYS A 77 -4.64 0.88 -15.88
C LYS A 77 -3.86 1.68 -14.84
N ARG A 78 -2.66 2.14 -15.23
CA ARG A 78 -1.85 3.05 -14.42
C ARG A 78 -2.70 4.25 -13.95
N ASN A 79 -2.52 4.62 -12.69
CA ASN A 79 -3.23 5.69 -11.98
C ASN A 79 -4.71 5.42 -11.70
N ASN A 80 -5.23 4.20 -11.94
CA ASN A 80 -6.55 3.86 -11.38
C ASN A 80 -6.49 3.93 -9.86
N SER A 81 -7.40 4.69 -9.24
CA SER A 81 -7.59 4.71 -7.80
C SER A 81 -8.09 3.36 -7.32
N ILE A 82 -7.49 2.84 -6.25
CA ILE A 82 -7.78 1.50 -5.74
C ILE A 82 -7.91 1.50 -4.23
N LYS A 83 -8.52 0.42 -3.72
CA LYS A 83 -8.39 -0.04 -2.34
C LYS A 83 -7.89 -1.48 -2.33
N ILE A 84 -7.19 -1.85 -1.26
CA ILE A 84 -6.74 -3.22 -1.02
C ILE A 84 -7.83 -3.93 -0.21
N VAL A 85 -8.19 -5.16 -0.58
CA VAL A 85 -9.27 -5.92 0.05
C VAL A 85 -8.71 -7.16 0.74
N ASN A 86 -9.10 -7.37 2.00
CA ASN A 86 -8.72 -8.51 2.84
C ASN A 86 -7.21 -8.70 2.92
N ILE A 87 -6.54 -7.77 3.59
CA ILE A 87 -5.09 -7.85 3.84
C ILE A 87 -4.83 -9.00 4.82
N SER A 88 -3.97 -9.93 4.42
CA SER A 88 -3.61 -11.12 5.23
C SER A 88 -2.22 -11.03 5.84
N LYS A 89 -1.34 -10.21 5.26
CA LYS A 89 0.02 -10.00 5.77
C LYS A 89 0.57 -8.66 5.32
N ALA A 90 1.35 -8.02 6.17
CA ALA A 90 2.24 -6.94 5.77
C ALA A 90 3.63 -7.19 6.33
N THR A 91 4.65 -6.88 5.54
CA THR A 91 6.05 -7.09 5.90
C THR A 91 6.85 -5.85 5.57
N VAL A 92 7.44 -5.31 6.63
CA VAL A 92 8.35 -4.18 6.59
C VAL A 92 9.77 -4.72 6.51
N TRP A 93 10.61 -4.17 5.64
CA TRP A 93 12.00 -4.60 5.47
C TRP A 93 12.91 -3.47 4.98
N GLY A 94 14.21 -3.74 4.97
CA GLY A 94 15.27 -2.79 4.62
C GLY A 94 15.92 -2.17 5.85
N ASP A 95 17.18 -1.75 5.72
CA ASP A 95 18.01 -1.26 6.85
C ASP A 95 17.39 -0.04 7.55
N TYR A 96 16.61 0.73 6.79
CA TYR A 96 15.86 1.90 7.29
C TYR A 96 14.35 1.63 7.43
N SER A 97 13.93 0.37 7.33
CA SER A 97 12.51 -0.03 7.33
C SER A 97 11.69 0.75 6.29
N THR A 98 12.23 0.91 5.08
CA THR A 98 11.60 1.71 4.01
C THR A 98 10.78 0.89 3.03
N GLY A 99 11.01 -0.43 2.98
CA GLY A 99 10.31 -1.36 2.12
C GLY A 99 9.04 -1.89 2.79
N LEU A 100 7.92 -1.82 2.08
CA LEU A 100 6.67 -2.47 2.45
C LEU A 100 6.28 -3.49 1.39
N SER A 101 5.92 -4.68 1.83
CA SER A 101 5.22 -5.68 1.04
C SER A 101 3.92 -6.06 1.73
N VAL A 102 2.80 -5.92 1.02
CA VAL A 102 1.47 -6.31 1.50
C VAL A 102 1.03 -7.57 0.77
N THR A 103 0.36 -8.49 1.45
CA THR A 103 -0.36 -9.62 0.85
C THR A 103 -1.85 -9.46 1.14
N ALA A 104 -2.68 -9.59 0.11
CA ALA A 104 -4.12 -9.40 0.20
C ALA A 104 -4.87 -10.32 -0.76
N GLU A 105 -6.20 -10.38 -0.64
CA GLU A 105 -7.03 -11.17 -1.55
C GLU A 105 -7.05 -10.55 -2.96
N LYS A 106 -7.38 -9.26 -3.05
CA LYS A 106 -7.52 -8.53 -4.32
C LYS A 106 -7.39 -7.01 -4.13
N ILE A 107 -7.37 -6.29 -5.24
CA ILE A 107 -7.58 -4.84 -5.30
C ILE A 107 -8.89 -4.53 -6.01
N GLU A 108 -9.54 -3.43 -5.62
CA GLU A 108 -10.77 -2.96 -6.25
C GLU A 108 -10.62 -1.50 -6.69
N LYS A 109 -11.20 -1.14 -7.84
CA LYS A 109 -11.25 0.26 -8.29
C LYS A 109 -12.14 1.06 -7.34
N VAL A 110 -11.66 2.23 -6.92
CA VAL A 110 -12.47 3.21 -6.20
C VAL A 110 -13.08 4.15 -7.24
N ILE A 111 -14.39 4.02 -7.45
CA ILE A 111 -15.15 4.95 -8.28
C ILE A 111 -15.55 6.11 -7.36
N LYS A 112 -14.85 7.25 -7.45
CA LYS A 112 -15.35 8.49 -6.84
C LYS A 112 -16.57 8.91 -7.66
N LEU A 113 -17.76 8.75 -7.08
CA LEU A 113 -18.98 9.36 -7.63
C LEU A 113 -18.79 10.86 -7.54
N SER A 114 -18.65 11.54 -8.67
CA SER A 114 -18.73 13.00 -8.75
C SER A 114 -20.09 13.41 -8.19
N LYS A 115 -20.10 14.15 -7.08
CA LYS A 115 -21.29 14.90 -6.65
C LYS A 115 -21.44 16.15 -7.50
#